data_AF-A0A1I1UQH0-F1
#
_entry.id   AF-A0A1I1UQH0-F1
#
_cell.length_a   1.000
_cell.length_b   1.000
_cell.length_c   1.000
_cell.angle_alpha   90.00
_cell.angle_beta   90.00
_cell.angle_gamma   90.00
#
_symmetry.space_group_name_H-M   'P 1'
#
loop_
_entity.id
_entity.type
_entity.pdbx_description
1 polymer ?
#
loop_
_entity_poly.entity_id
_entity_poly.type
_entity_poly.pdbx_seq_one_letter_code
_entity_poly.pdbx_strand_id
1 'polypeptide(L)'
;MAAEKNGAKLPEECACRRAQPFAMPRQRSDHHSSGDSSGIPQRIRGSPVGATVSSVIVSWLPDDFVHPGYTPVPGTALHLRPIREADTALDYPAVMGSQERLWEIFGPAWGWPRETMTYEEDRVELLRHENEAAAHRSFNYALLDEAETAILGCVYVDPPERIGADGEVSWWVVDELVDSEPEEALDALVPRWIATEWPFRNPRLLGRDITWQEWLALPRVS
;
A
#
# COMPACT_ATOMS: atom_id res chain seq x y z
N MET A 1 -21.35 -52.73 -9.26
CA MET A 1 -22.67 -52.14 -8.95
C MET A 1 -22.51 -51.52 -7.58
N ALA A 2 -22.24 -50.22 -7.41
CA ALA A 2 -23.05 -49.02 -7.67
C ALA A 2 -22.86 -48.22 -6.35
N ALA A 3 -22.82 -46.90 -6.25
CA ALA A 3 -22.72 -45.75 -7.12
C ALA A 3 -22.40 -44.57 -6.18
N GLU A 4 -21.78 -43.52 -6.72
CA GLU A 4 -21.82 -42.11 -6.31
C GLU A 4 -22.02 -41.73 -4.82
N LYS A 5 -21.09 -40.92 -4.32
CA LYS A 5 -21.43 -39.57 -3.82
C LYS A 5 -20.38 -38.56 -4.25
N ASN A 6 -20.70 -37.82 -5.32
CA ASN A 6 -20.14 -36.51 -5.61
C ASN A 6 -20.62 -35.52 -4.55
N GLY A 7 -19.69 -34.73 -4.02
CA GLY A 7 -19.95 -33.65 -3.08
C GLY A 7 -18.72 -32.77 -2.99
N ALA A 8 -18.33 -32.16 -4.11
CA ALA A 8 -17.34 -31.10 -4.12
C ALA A 8 -17.91 -29.92 -3.32
N LYS A 9 -17.47 -29.80 -2.07
CA LYS A 9 -17.60 -28.57 -1.31
C LYS A 9 -16.41 -27.70 -1.72
N LEU A 10 -16.71 -26.60 -2.41
CA LEU A 10 -15.76 -25.51 -2.65
C LEU A 10 -15.09 -25.15 -1.32
N PRO A 11 -13.76 -25.06 -1.21
CA PRO A 11 -13.15 -24.50 -0.03
C PRO A 11 -13.56 -23.02 0.06
N GLU A 12 -14.18 -22.72 1.19
CA GLU A 12 -14.60 -21.39 1.62
C GLU A 12 -13.44 -20.39 1.48
N GLU A 13 -13.79 -19.25 0.89
CA GLU A 13 -13.07 -17.99 0.75
C GLU A 13 -11.75 -17.90 1.56
N CYS A 14 -10.63 -17.86 0.82
CA CYS A 14 -9.29 -17.66 1.35
C CYS A 14 -9.24 -16.40 2.23
N ALA A 15 -8.91 -16.59 3.50
CA ALA A 15 -8.96 -15.62 4.58
C ALA A 15 -7.83 -14.56 4.53
N CYS A 16 -7.44 -14.10 3.35
CA CYS A 16 -6.37 -13.10 3.15
C CYS A 16 -6.92 -11.68 2.96
N ARG A 17 -8.04 -11.34 3.63
CA ARG A 17 -8.78 -10.09 3.40
C ARG A 17 -8.48 -8.94 4.40
N ARG A 18 -7.46 -9.04 5.27
CA ARG A 18 -7.32 -8.14 6.44
C ARG A 18 -5.92 -7.63 6.78
N ALA A 19 -5.10 -7.31 5.78
CA ALA A 19 -4.05 -6.28 5.92
C ALA A 19 -4.48 -4.99 5.17
N GLN A 20 -5.76 -4.60 5.27
CA GLN A 20 -6.42 -3.48 4.55
C GLN A 20 -5.87 -2.08 4.94
N PRO A 21 -6.02 -1.01 4.12
CA PRO A 21 -7.18 -0.74 3.23
C PRO A 21 -6.93 0.05 1.92
N PHE A 22 -7.48 -0.41 0.79
CA PHE A 22 -8.19 0.46 -0.18
C PHE A 22 -9.16 -0.39 -1.00
N ALA A 23 -10.40 -0.52 -0.54
CA ALA A 23 -11.52 -1.01 -1.34
C ALA A 23 -12.56 0.10 -1.45
N MET A 24 -12.58 0.80 -2.59
CA MET A 24 -13.67 1.71 -2.95
C MET A 24 -15.00 0.94 -3.04
N PRO A 25 -16.13 1.54 -2.60
CA PRO A 25 -17.43 0.89 -2.70
C PRO A 25 -17.87 0.77 -4.17
N ARG A 26 -18.23 -0.44 -4.60
CA ARG A 26 -18.99 -0.64 -5.86
C ARG A 26 -20.37 -0.01 -5.68
N GLN A 27 -20.60 1.16 -6.29
CA GLN A 27 -21.95 1.65 -6.51
C GLN A 27 -22.65 0.74 -7.53
N ARG A 28 -23.60 -0.06 -7.06
CA ARG A 28 -24.56 -0.76 -7.91
C ARG A 28 -25.79 0.13 -8.01
N SER A 29 -25.89 0.90 -9.08
CA SER A 29 -27.10 1.65 -9.41
C SER A 29 -28.11 0.70 -10.05
N ASP A 30 -28.98 0.10 -9.25
CA ASP A 30 -30.18 -0.57 -9.75
C ASP A 30 -31.27 0.49 -9.98
N HIS A 31 -31.53 0.77 -11.26
CA HIS A 31 -32.71 1.50 -11.71
C HIS A 31 -33.95 0.63 -11.47
N HIS A 32 -34.92 1.13 -10.70
CA HIS A 32 -36.31 0.70 -10.80
C HIS A 32 -37.20 1.93 -10.95
N SER A 33 -37.76 2.05 -12.14
CA SER A 33 -38.78 3.04 -12.51
C SER A 33 -40.15 2.41 -12.29
N SER A 34 -41.06 3.14 -11.65
CA SER A 34 -42.52 2.97 -11.78
C SER A 34 -43.18 4.23 -11.21
N GLY A 35 -43.90 4.96 -12.07
CA GLY A 35 -44.67 6.15 -11.70
C GLY A 35 -46.04 5.79 -11.11
N ASP A 36 -46.74 6.76 -10.52
CA ASP A 36 -47.87 7.44 -11.19
C ASP A 36 -48.39 8.66 -10.39
N SER A 37 -48.72 9.68 -11.17
CA SER A 37 -49.53 10.90 -11.06
C SER A 37 -50.22 11.38 -9.77
N SER A 38 -50.14 12.70 -9.48
CA SER A 38 -51.22 13.69 -9.74
C SER A 38 -51.12 14.98 -8.88
N GLY A 39 -51.12 16.18 -9.50
CA GLY A 39 -52.00 17.29 -9.03
C GLY A 39 -51.46 18.63 -8.45
N ILE A 40 -50.94 19.52 -9.32
CA ILE A 40 -51.15 21.01 -9.43
C ILE A 40 -50.71 22.01 -8.29
N PRO A 41 -50.65 23.37 -8.50
CA PRO A 41 -49.38 24.11 -8.60
C PRO A 41 -49.24 25.29 -7.61
N GLN A 42 -48.02 25.76 -7.29
CA GLN A 42 -47.80 27.20 -7.00
C GLN A 42 -46.40 27.68 -7.38
N ARG A 43 -46.40 28.90 -7.89
CA ARG A 43 -45.32 29.66 -8.54
C ARG A 43 -44.63 30.54 -7.50
N ILE A 44 -43.37 30.29 -7.15
CA ILE A 44 -42.48 31.31 -6.59
C ILE A 44 -41.08 31.19 -7.19
N ARG A 45 -40.57 32.34 -7.62
CA ARG A 45 -39.25 32.59 -8.19
C ARG A 45 -38.16 32.37 -7.13
N GLY A 46 -37.07 31.74 -7.54
CA GLY A 46 -35.83 31.70 -6.78
C GLY A 46 -34.88 30.70 -7.41
N SER A 47 -33.97 31.16 -8.26
CA SER A 47 -32.80 30.38 -8.63
C SER A 47 -31.88 30.27 -7.43
N PRO A 48 -31.41 29.06 -7.10
CA PRO A 48 -30.03 28.88 -6.75
C PRO A 48 -29.38 28.16 -7.93
N VAL A 49 -28.38 28.81 -8.53
CA VAL A 49 -27.40 28.09 -9.34
C VAL A 49 -26.67 27.19 -8.34
N GLY A 50 -27.14 25.95 -8.22
CA GLY A 50 -26.42 24.90 -7.53
C GLY A 50 -25.17 24.63 -8.35
N ALA A 51 -24.07 25.28 -8.01
CA ALA A 51 -22.76 24.82 -8.43
C ALA A 51 -22.59 23.44 -7.79
N THR A 52 -22.81 22.40 -8.58
CA THR A 52 -22.33 21.07 -8.26
C THR A 52 -20.83 21.21 -8.14
N VAL A 53 -20.32 21.25 -6.91
CA VAL A 53 -18.91 21.01 -6.67
C VAL A 53 -18.74 19.55 -7.04
N SER A 54 -18.34 19.31 -8.30
CA SER A 54 -17.79 18.02 -8.67
C SER A 54 -16.67 17.76 -7.67
N SER A 55 -16.87 16.75 -6.83
CA SER A 55 -15.79 16.21 -6.03
C SER A 55 -14.75 15.73 -7.05
N VAL A 56 -13.73 16.55 -7.28
CA VAL A 56 -12.53 16.07 -7.96
C VAL A 56 -11.98 15.05 -6.97
N ILE A 57 -12.06 13.77 -7.31
CA ILE A 57 -11.25 12.76 -6.65
C ILE A 57 -9.83 13.20 -6.94
N VAL A 58 -9.22 13.91 -6.00
CA VAL A 58 -7.84 14.34 -6.14
C VAL A 58 -7.02 13.07 -5.99
N SER A 59 -6.46 12.59 -7.11
CA SER A 59 -5.44 11.55 -7.05
C SER A 59 -4.33 12.03 -6.12
N TRP A 60 -3.83 11.14 -5.26
CA TRP A 60 -2.73 11.47 -4.35
C TRP A 60 -1.41 11.76 -5.10
N LEU A 61 -1.35 11.39 -6.39
CA LEU A 61 -0.25 11.68 -7.31
C LEU A 61 -0.75 12.41 -8.57
N PRO A 62 0.07 13.27 -9.19
CA PRO A 62 -0.20 13.82 -10.52
C PRO A 62 -0.41 12.73 -11.58
N ASP A 63 -1.29 12.97 -12.55
CA ASP A 63 -1.62 12.00 -13.63
C ASP A 63 -0.41 11.67 -14.53
N ASP A 64 0.55 12.58 -14.62
CA ASP A 64 1.79 12.45 -15.41
C ASP A 64 3.00 12.01 -14.57
N PHE A 65 2.79 11.67 -13.29
CA PHE A 65 3.86 11.23 -12.42
C PHE A 65 4.45 9.91 -12.92
N VAL A 66 5.78 9.85 -12.97
CA VAL A 66 6.54 8.64 -13.28
C VAL A 66 7.34 8.29 -12.02
N HIS A 67 7.00 7.17 -11.38
CA HIS A 67 7.73 6.72 -10.21
C HIS A 67 9.15 6.25 -10.60
N PRO A 68 10.13 6.40 -9.70
CA PRO A 68 11.49 5.91 -9.94
C PRO A 68 11.54 4.40 -10.24
N GLY A 69 12.18 4.00 -11.34
CA GLY A 69 12.37 2.58 -11.64
C GLY A 69 13.62 1.96 -10.98
N TYR A 70 14.56 2.81 -10.56
CA TYR A 70 15.84 2.44 -9.95
C TYR A 70 16.41 3.64 -9.20
N THR A 71 16.89 3.43 -7.97
CA THR A 71 17.57 4.46 -7.17
C THR A 71 18.79 3.84 -6.48
N PRO A 72 20.03 4.29 -6.76
CA PRO A 72 21.20 3.79 -6.06
C PRO A 72 21.23 4.27 -4.61
N VAL A 73 21.73 3.42 -3.70
CA VAL A 73 22.01 3.82 -2.32
C VAL A 73 23.43 4.39 -2.23
N PRO A 74 23.59 5.69 -1.91
CA PRO A 74 24.91 6.33 -1.95
C PRO A 74 25.89 5.68 -0.97
N GLY A 75 27.11 5.42 -1.43
CA GLY A 75 28.18 4.87 -0.60
C GLY A 75 28.13 3.36 -0.40
N THR A 76 27.19 2.66 -1.02
CA THR A 76 27.07 1.20 -0.97
C THR A 76 26.97 0.60 -2.38
N ALA A 77 26.97 -0.72 -2.48
CA ALA A 77 26.64 -1.46 -3.71
C ALA A 77 25.16 -1.89 -3.73
N LEU A 78 24.28 -1.10 -3.10
CA LEU A 78 22.85 -1.40 -3.00
C LEU A 78 22.01 -0.45 -3.86
N HIS A 79 20.81 -0.89 -4.21
CA HIS A 79 19.83 -0.05 -4.91
C HIS A 79 18.39 -0.40 -4.51
N LEU A 80 17.50 0.55 -4.79
CA LEU A 80 16.06 0.39 -4.71
C LEU A 80 15.48 0.20 -6.11
N ARG A 81 14.51 -0.70 -6.26
CA ARG A 81 13.60 -0.76 -7.42
C ARG A 81 12.23 -1.30 -7.01
N PRO A 82 11.16 -1.04 -7.76
CA PRO A 82 9.86 -1.66 -7.48
C PRO A 82 9.99 -3.17 -7.36
N ILE A 83 9.40 -3.73 -6.31
CA ILE A 83 9.35 -5.18 -6.07
C ILE A 83 8.40 -5.84 -7.05
N ARG A 84 8.66 -7.10 -7.39
CA ARG A 84 7.92 -7.87 -8.39
C ARG A 84 7.50 -9.22 -7.83
N GLU A 85 6.47 -9.82 -8.40
CA GLU A 85 6.09 -11.21 -8.09
C GLU A 85 7.28 -12.19 -8.24
N ALA A 86 8.17 -11.93 -9.20
CA ALA A 86 9.35 -12.77 -9.44
C ALA A 86 10.36 -12.75 -8.28
N ASP A 87 10.28 -11.78 -7.37
CA ASP A 87 11.23 -11.61 -6.28
C ASP A 87 10.90 -12.49 -5.05
N THR A 88 9.81 -13.27 -5.04
CA THR A 88 9.37 -14.07 -3.87
C THR A 88 10.46 -15.00 -3.33
N ALA A 89 11.31 -15.56 -4.21
CA ALA A 89 12.41 -16.41 -3.78
C ALA A 89 13.46 -15.67 -2.92
N LEU A 90 13.53 -14.34 -3.04
CA LEU A 90 14.40 -13.45 -2.29
C LEU A 90 13.66 -12.77 -1.13
N ASP A 91 12.41 -12.36 -1.33
CA ASP A 91 11.62 -11.62 -0.34
C ASP A 91 11.21 -12.53 0.83
N TYR A 92 10.67 -13.71 0.53
CA TYR A 92 10.23 -14.65 1.56
C TYR A 92 11.30 -14.96 2.61
N PRO A 93 12.55 -15.33 2.27
CA PRO A 93 13.59 -15.52 3.28
C PRO A 93 14.01 -14.22 3.99
N ALA A 94 13.96 -13.06 3.33
CA ALA A 94 14.26 -11.77 3.97
C ALA A 94 13.20 -11.42 5.04
N VAL A 95 11.92 -11.48 4.66
CA VAL A 95 10.79 -11.20 5.55
C VAL A 95 10.71 -12.22 6.67
N MET A 96 10.77 -13.51 6.35
CA MET A 96 10.62 -14.56 7.36
C MET A 96 11.87 -14.73 8.23
N GLY A 97 13.05 -14.37 7.73
CA GLY A 97 14.28 -14.27 8.52
C GLY A 97 14.23 -13.15 9.55
N SER A 98 13.51 -12.07 9.23
CA SER A 98 13.30 -10.89 10.09
C SER A 98 11.94 -10.83 10.78
N GLN A 99 11.18 -11.93 10.77
CA GLN A 99 9.75 -11.93 11.07
C GLN A 99 9.42 -11.34 12.45
N GLU A 100 10.14 -11.74 13.50
CA GLU A 100 9.85 -11.31 14.87
C GLU A 100 10.02 -9.78 15.01
N ARG A 101 11.14 -9.20 14.56
CA ARG A 101 11.35 -7.74 14.61
C ARG A 101 10.33 -7.02 13.72
N LEU A 102 10.11 -7.50 12.50
CA LEU A 102 9.17 -6.86 11.59
C LEU A 102 7.75 -6.88 12.17
N TRP A 103 7.37 -7.93 12.90
CA TRP A 103 6.09 -7.99 13.58
C TRP A 103 5.99 -6.97 14.73
N GLU A 104 7.06 -6.74 15.49
CA GLU A 104 7.07 -5.69 16.52
C GLU A 104 6.85 -4.29 15.93
N ILE A 105 7.39 -4.03 14.74
CA ILE A 105 7.28 -2.74 14.05
C ILE A 105 5.90 -2.58 13.39
N PHE A 106 5.51 -3.56 12.57
CA PHE A 106 4.38 -3.44 11.64
C PHE A 106 3.14 -4.23 12.08
N GLY A 107 3.30 -5.24 12.94
CA GLY A 107 2.22 -6.12 13.39
C GLY A 107 1.01 -5.39 13.99
N PRO A 108 1.19 -4.42 14.90
CA PRO A 108 0.06 -3.65 15.45
C PRO A 108 -0.72 -2.84 14.41
N ALA A 109 -0.03 -2.35 13.37
CA ALA A 109 -0.63 -1.50 12.33
C ALA A 109 -1.26 -2.32 11.21
N TRP A 110 -0.56 -3.35 10.74
CA TRP A 110 -0.86 -4.05 9.48
C TRP A 110 -1.12 -5.55 9.66
N GLY A 111 -0.83 -6.11 10.84
CA GLY A 111 -0.92 -7.55 11.07
C GLY A 111 0.06 -8.34 10.21
N TRP A 112 1.23 -7.76 9.91
CA TRP A 112 2.27 -8.32 9.06
C TRP A 112 3.67 -8.14 9.69
N PRO A 113 4.64 -9.05 9.42
CA PRO A 113 4.48 -10.37 8.81
C PRO A 113 4.04 -11.40 9.86
N ARG A 114 3.04 -12.22 9.55
CA ARG A 114 2.59 -13.27 10.46
C ARG A 114 3.62 -14.41 10.52
N GLU A 115 3.80 -15.02 11.69
CA GLU A 115 4.61 -16.25 11.86
C GLU A 115 4.20 -17.41 10.93
N THR A 116 2.93 -17.41 10.50
CA THR A 116 2.35 -18.44 9.63
C THR A 116 2.31 -18.07 8.15
N MET A 117 2.94 -16.95 7.76
CA MET A 117 2.99 -16.53 6.37
C MET A 117 3.69 -17.60 5.53
N THR A 118 3.04 -17.99 4.44
CA THR A 118 3.55 -18.99 3.50
C THR A 118 4.20 -18.34 2.29
N TYR A 119 5.06 -19.08 1.61
CA TYR A 119 5.68 -18.65 0.36
C TYR A 119 4.66 -18.21 -0.71
N GLU A 120 3.52 -18.90 -0.81
CA GLU A 120 2.50 -18.51 -1.80
C GLU A 120 1.74 -17.24 -1.39
N GLU A 121 1.51 -17.03 -0.09
CA GLU A 121 0.92 -15.78 0.40
C GLU A 121 1.84 -14.59 0.11
N ASP A 122 3.15 -14.77 0.34
CA ASP A 122 4.18 -13.80 -0.03
C ASP A 122 4.17 -13.49 -1.52
N ARG A 123 4.14 -14.52 -2.37
CA ARG A 123 4.05 -14.39 -3.84
C ARG A 123 2.83 -13.59 -4.28
N VAL A 124 1.67 -13.89 -3.71
CA VAL A 124 0.41 -13.19 -4.01
C VAL A 124 0.49 -11.72 -3.58
N GLU A 125 1.14 -11.44 -2.46
CA GLU A 125 1.33 -10.08 -1.96
C GLU A 125 2.29 -9.28 -2.85
N LEU A 126 3.39 -9.88 -3.30
CA LEU A 126 4.29 -9.25 -4.27
C LEU A 126 3.61 -8.98 -5.61
N LEU A 127 2.80 -9.92 -6.11
CA LEU A 127 1.99 -9.68 -7.31
C LEU A 127 1.02 -8.51 -7.10
N ARG A 128 0.42 -8.38 -5.91
CA ARG A 128 -0.44 -7.24 -5.58
C ARG A 128 0.36 -5.94 -5.64
N HIS A 129 1.52 -5.88 -4.98
CA HIS A 129 2.39 -4.70 -4.97
C HIS A 129 2.86 -4.30 -6.37
N GLU A 130 3.23 -5.25 -7.21
CA GLU A 130 3.64 -5.01 -8.60
C GLU A 130 2.50 -4.34 -9.40
N ASN A 131 1.28 -4.86 -9.26
CA ASN A 131 0.09 -4.28 -9.90
C ASN A 131 -0.28 -2.90 -9.33
N GLU A 132 -0.07 -2.68 -8.03
CA GLU A 132 -0.32 -1.39 -7.39
C GLU A 132 0.67 -0.32 -7.84
N ALA A 133 1.95 -0.67 -7.96
CA ALA A 133 2.97 0.22 -8.49
C ALA A 133 2.68 0.59 -9.96
N ALA A 134 2.28 -0.39 -10.78
CA ALA A 134 1.88 -0.15 -12.17
C ALA A 134 0.63 0.75 -12.28
N ALA A 135 -0.24 0.74 -11.26
CA ALA A 135 -1.46 1.55 -11.21
C ALA A 135 -1.32 2.82 -10.33
N HIS A 136 -0.11 3.14 -9.84
CA HIS A 136 0.20 4.25 -8.92
C HIS A 136 -0.73 4.32 -7.69
N ARG A 137 -1.03 3.17 -7.10
CA ARG A 137 -1.88 3.08 -5.88
C ARG A 137 -1.08 3.07 -4.59
N SER A 138 0.09 2.47 -4.62
CA SER A 138 1.05 2.30 -3.53
C SER A 138 2.31 1.72 -4.16
N PHE A 139 3.44 1.81 -3.45
CA PHE A 139 4.71 1.31 -3.95
C PHE A 139 5.46 0.58 -2.85
N ASN A 140 5.97 -0.59 -3.18
CA ASN A 140 6.94 -1.31 -2.39
C ASN A 140 8.22 -1.43 -3.22
N TYR A 141 9.32 -0.88 -2.72
CA TYR A 141 10.64 -0.95 -3.32
C TYR A 141 11.51 -1.93 -2.56
N ALA A 142 12.05 -2.92 -3.25
CA ALA A 142 13.05 -3.81 -2.70
C ALA A 142 14.41 -3.11 -2.62
N LEU A 143 15.08 -3.22 -1.47
CA LEU A 143 16.50 -2.91 -1.31
C LEU A 143 17.30 -4.16 -1.69
N LEU A 144 18.06 -4.07 -2.77
CA LEU A 144 18.80 -5.19 -3.34
C LEU A 144 20.30 -4.90 -3.36
N ASP A 145 21.09 -5.96 -3.38
CA ASP A 145 22.49 -5.88 -3.79
C ASP A 145 22.62 -5.66 -5.30
N GLU A 146 23.80 -5.24 -5.76
CA GLU A 146 24.07 -4.92 -7.17
C GLU A 146 23.71 -6.06 -8.14
N ALA A 147 23.91 -7.31 -7.72
CA ALA A 147 23.62 -8.49 -8.53
C ALA A 147 22.16 -8.99 -8.41
N GLU A 148 21.32 -8.33 -7.60
CA GLU A 148 19.96 -8.72 -7.26
C GLU A 148 19.85 -10.19 -6.83
N THR A 149 20.77 -10.61 -5.95
CA THR A 149 20.81 -11.96 -5.38
C THR A 149 20.18 -12.05 -4.00
N ALA A 150 19.90 -10.92 -3.34
CA ALA A 150 19.21 -10.86 -2.07
C ALA A 150 18.38 -9.58 -1.93
N ILE A 151 17.19 -9.72 -1.33
CA ILE A 151 16.46 -8.57 -0.77
C ILE A 151 16.97 -8.37 0.66
N LEU A 152 17.37 -7.15 0.95
CA LEU A 152 18.03 -6.74 2.20
C LEU A 152 17.17 -5.76 3.01
N GLY A 153 15.96 -5.48 2.53
CA GLY A 153 15.02 -4.53 3.12
C GLY A 153 13.99 -4.07 2.10
N CYS A 154 13.02 -3.28 2.55
CA CYS A 154 12.01 -2.68 1.69
C CYS A 154 11.72 -1.23 2.09
N VAL A 155 11.30 -0.42 1.12
CA VAL A 155 10.78 0.94 1.30
C VAL A 155 9.35 1.00 0.75
N TYR A 156 8.40 1.37 1.60
CA TYR A 156 6.99 1.55 1.25
C TYR A 156 6.69 3.03 1.06
N VAL A 157 5.95 3.36 0.00
CA VAL A 157 5.43 4.70 -0.28
C VAL A 157 3.95 4.57 -0.59
N ASP A 158 3.12 5.08 0.32
CA ASP A 158 1.68 4.87 0.33
C ASP A 158 0.91 6.21 0.31
N PRO A 159 -0.30 6.24 -0.25
CA PRO A 159 -1.24 7.33 0.02
C PRO A 159 -1.50 7.41 1.53
N PRO A 160 -1.74 8.61 2.07
CA PRO A 160 -1.94 8.76 3.50
C PRO A 160 -3.20 8.03 3.96
N GLU A 161 -3.11 7.19 4.99
CA GLU A 161 -4.29 6.62 5.64
C GLU A 161 -4.86 7.52 6.75
N ARG A 162 -4.03 8.43 7.26
CA ARG A 162 -4.33 9.30 8.39
C ARG A 162 -4.16 10.77 8.00
N ILE A 163 -5.01 11.64 8.57
CA ILE A 163 -5.02 13.07 8.23
C ILE A 163 -3.65 13.74 8.47
N GLY A 164 -3.38 14.83 7.74
CA GLY A 164 -2.22 15.68 7.98
C GLY A 164 -0.92 15.24 7.31
N ALA A 165 -0.99 14.39 6.27
CA ALA A 165 0.11 14.07 5.36
C ALA A 165 -0.43 13.97 3.92
N ASP A 166 0.44 14.09 2.92
CA ASP A 166 0.11 13.83 1.51
C ASP A 166 0.84 12.61 0.93
N GLY A 167 1.63 11.92 1.75
CA GLY A 167 2.22 10.60 1.50
C GLY A 167 2.77 10.01 2.80
N GLU A 168 2.74 8.68 2.92
CA GLU A 168 3.27 7.94 4.06
C GLU A 168 4.40 7.04 3.59
N VAL A 169 5.52 7.07 4.30
CA VAL A 169 6.74 6.35 3.92
C VAL A 169 7.26 5.59 5.13
N SER A 170 7.58 4.31 4.93
CA SER A 170 8.21 3.49 5.95
C SER A 170 9.22 2.55 5.31
N TRP A 171 10.22 2.12 6.06
CA TRP A 171 11.22 1.18 5.55
C TRP A 171 11.87 0.40 6.68
N TRP A 172 12.42 -0.75 6.29
CA TRP A 172 13.14 -1.67 7.15
C TRP A 172 14.30 -2.31 6.39
N VAL A 173 15.28 -2.82 7.12
CA VAL A 173 16.34 -3.70 6.63
C VAL A 173 16.27 -5.06 7.36
N VAL A 174 16.84 -6.09 6.74
CA VAL A 174 16.98 -7.42 7.37
C VAL A 174 17.80 -7.34 8.66
N ASP A 175 17.68 -8.35 9.53
CA ASP A 175 18.28 -8.39 10.87
C ASP A 175 19.78 -8.14 10.85
N GLU A 176 20.45 -8.73 9.86
CA GLU A 176 21.88 -8.67 9.67
C GLU A 176 22.41 -7.27 9.37
N LEU A 177 21.53 -6.35 8.95
CA LEU A 177 21.90 -4.98 8.59
C LEU A 177 21.46 -3.94 9.63
N VAL A 178 20.82 -4.34 10.73
CA VAL A 178 20.48 -3.41 11.80
C VAL A 178 21.76 -2.84 12.44
N ASP A 179 21.75 -1.54 12.72
CA ASP A 179 22.88 -0.77 13.26
C ASP A 179 24.15 -0.85 12.39
N SER A 180 23.98 -0.93 11.06
CA SER A 180 25.07 -1.06 10.10
C SER A 180 25.16 0.11 9.12
N GLU A 181 26.33 0.28 8.48
CA GLU A 181 26.55 1.33 7.46
C GLU A 181 25.52 1.28 6.31
N PRO A 182 25.11 0.12 5.78
CA PRO A 182 23.99 0.03 4.83
C PRO A 182 22.66 0.61 5.32
N GLU A 183 22.29 0.38 6.58
CA GLU A 183 21.05 0.93 7.15
C GLU A 183 21.17 2.45 7.30
N GLU A 184 22.30 2.95 7.82
CA GLU A 184 22.57 4.39 7.92
C GLU A 184 22.50 5.07 6.53
N ALA A 185 23.04 4.42 5.50
CA ALA A 185 22.99 4.92 4.13
C ALA A 185 21.56 4.98 3.58
N LEU A 186 20.73 3.97 3.88
CA LEU A 186 19.32 3.95 3.52
C LEU A 186 18.53 5.03 4.28
N ASP A 187 18.74 5.15 5.58
CA ASP A 187 18.13 6.18 6.44
C ASP A 187 18.46 7.60 5.96
N ALA A 188 19.68 7.81 5.47
CA ALA A 188 20.07 9.08 4.85
C ALA A 188 19.50 9.25 3.42
N LEU A 189 19.26 8.18 2.68
CA LEU A 189 18.73 8.22 1.32
C LEU A 189 17.24 8.56 1.32
N VAL A 190 16.41 7.78 2.03
CA VAL A 190 14.95 7.79 1.85
C VAL A 190 14.36 9.20 1.99
N PRO A 191 14.65 10.00 3.04
CA PRO A 191 14.10 11.34 3.16
C PRO A 191 14.48 12.25 1.99
N ARG A 192 15.72 12.17 1.49
CA ARG A 192 16.18 12.97 0.35
C ARG A 192 15.51 12.52 -0.94
N TRP A 193 15.46 11.21 -1.17
CA TRP A 193 14.82 10.62 -2.34
C TRP A 193 13.34 10.98 -2.43
N ILE A 194 12.61 10.92 -1.31
CA ILE A 194 11.23 11.37 -1.21
C ILE A 194 11.12 12.88 -1.54
N ALA A 195 12.01 13.71 -1.00
CA ALA A 195 11.96 15.16 -1.24
C ALA A 195 12.30 15.57 -2.68
N THR A 196 13.05 14.77 -3.43
CA THR A 196 13.52 15.12 -4.78
C THR A 196 12.77 14.43 -5.91
N GLU A 197 12.38 13.16 -5.72
CA GLU A 197 11.79 12.34 -6.78
C GLU A 197 10.26 12.17 -6.64
N TRP A 198 9.68 12.51 -5.48
CA TRP A 198 8.25 12.35 -5.23
C TRP A 198 7.54 13.71 -5.14
N PRO A 199 6.25 13.80 -5.52
CA PRO A 199 5.55 15.09 -5.63
C PRO A 199 4.99 15.58 -4.27
N PHE A 200 5.39 14.96 -3.16
CA PHE A 200 4.86 15.25 -1.83
C PHE A 200 5.35 16.60 -1.33
N ARG A 201 4.47 17.33 -0.64
CA ARG A 201 4.80 18.59 0.04
C ARG A 201 4.91 18.38 1.55
N ASN A 202 4.22 17.38 2.08
CA ASN A 202 4.19 17.07 3.50
C ASN A 202 4.15 15.54 3.71
N PRO A 203 5.20 14.83 3.26
CA PRO A 203 5.32 13.40 3.50
C PRO A 203 5.54 13.12 4.99
N ARG A 204 5.16 11.92 5.42
CA ARG A 204 5.33 11.45 6.79
C ARG A 204 6.19 10.19 6.79
N LEU A 205 7.28 10.21 7.57
CA LEU A 205 8.18 9.07 7.73
C LEU A 205 7.78 8.28 9.00
N LEU A 206 7.07 7.16 8.81
CA LEU A 206 6.55 6.34 9.90
C LEU A 206 7.68 5.64 10.67
N GLY A 207 7.56 5.63 12.01
CA GLY A 207 8.59 5.12 12.91
C GLY A 207 9.77 6.05 13.11
N ARG A 208 9.78 7.23 12.46
CA ARG A 208 10.88 8.21 12.51
C ARG A 208 10.40 9.59 12.92
N ASP A 209 9.65 10.28 12.06
CA ASP A 209 9.08 11.61 12.38
C ASP A 209 7.87 11.51 13.31
N ILE A 210 7.23 10.33 13.33
CA ILE A 210 6.08 10.00 14.17
C ILE A 210 6.16 8.53 14.56
N THR A 211 5.85 8.21 15.81
CA THR A 211 5.78 6.81 16.24
C THR A 211 4.56 6.10 15.63
N TRP A 212 4.63 4.78 15.50
CA TRP A 212 3.48 3.98 15.04
C TRP A 212 2.23 4.16 15.91
N GLN A 213 2.41 4.30 17.22
CA GLN A 213 1.31 4.52 18.15
C GLN A 213 0.64 5.88 17.95
N GLU A 214 1.44 6.95 17.79
CA GLU A 214 0.90 8.29 17.52
C GLU A 214 0.19 8.34 16.17
N TRP A 215 0.75 7.69 15.13
CA TRP A 215 0.12 7.59 13.83
C TRP A 215 -1.23 6.83 13.91
N LEU A 216 -1.28 5.70 14.61
CA LEU A 216 -2.52 4.94 14.80
C LEU A 216 -3.61 5.75 15.52
N ALA A 217 -3.22 6.68 16.40
CA ALA A 217 -4.12 7.56 17.14
C ALA A 217 -4.69 8.72 16.30
N LEU A 218 -4.10 9.02 15.12
CA LEU A 218 -4.63 10.04 14.22
C LEU A 218 -5.99 9.61 13.62
N PRO A 219 -6.88 10.57 13.30
CA PRO A 219 -8.08 10.30 12.52
C PRO A 219 -7.75 9.76 11.12
N ARG A 220 -8.55 8.80 10.63
CA ARG A 220 -8.48 8.35 9.23
C ARG A 220 -8.92 9.45 8.27
N VAL A 221 -8.30 9.51 7.09
CA VAL A 221 -8.88 10.25 5.97
C VAL A 221 -10.27 9.70 5.66
N SER A 222 -11.21 10.61 5.40
CA SER A 222 -12.64 10.29 5.20
C SER A 222 -12.95 9.74 3.82
#